data_AF-A0A8K0CUR9-F1
#
_entry.id   AF-A0A8K0CUR9-F1
#
_cell.length_a   1.000
_cell.length_b   1.000
_cell.length_c   1.000
_cell.angle_alpha   90.00
_cell.angle_beta   90.00
_cell.angle_gamma   90.00
#
_symmetry.space_group_name_H-M   'P 1'
#
loop_
_entity.id
_entity.type
_entity.pdbx_description
1 polymer ?
#
loop_
_entity_poly.entity_id
_entity_poly.type
_entity_poly.pdbx_seq_one_letter_code
_entity_poly.pdbx_strand_id
1 'polypeptide(L)'
;TVVQAYRFASNEYRLFPIRLQMNVCQAFEEDVTGLQELSHCGNLTGCPLLKNVPMYACNWRPNAARFPPFIPNGKYMLELQGLFRTEEICLLRAYGVVHRPIVKK
;
A
#
# COMPACT_ATOMS: atom_id res chain seq x y z
N THR A 1 5.82 4.15 8.75
CA THR A 1 5.13 3.11 7.97
C THR A 1 6.16 2.24 7.30
N VAL A 2 5.94 0.93 7.37
CA VAL A 2 6.76 -0.03 6.63
C VAL A 2 5.83 -0.68 5.60
N VAL A 3 6.23 -0.67 4.35
CA VAL A 3 5.54 -1.40 3.28
C VAL A 3 6.48 -2.50 2.80
N GLN A 4 6.08 -3.74 3.05
CA GLN A 4 6.80 -4.94 2.63
C GLN A 4 6.01 -5.67 1.55
N ALA A 5 6.63 -5.91 0.41
CA ALA A 5 6.03 -6.71 -0.65
C ALA A 5 6.41 -8.19 -0.50
N TYR A 6 5.46 -9.05 -0.83
CA TYR A 6 5.63 -10.48 -0.96
C TYR A 6 5.08 -10.92 -2.30
N ARG A 7 5.77 -11.86 -2.95
CA ARG A 7 5.35 -12.45 -4.22
C ARG A 7 4.95 -13.89 -4.00
N PHE A 8 3.84 -14.30 -4.60
CA PHE A 8 3.41 -15.69 -4.59
C PHE A 8 4.31 -16.52 -5.50
N ALA A 9 4.98 -17.52 -4.94
CA ALA A 9 5.81 -18.49 -5.66
C ALA A 9 5.79 -19.81 -4.90
N SER A 10 5.76 -20.93 -5.61
CA SER A 10 5.77 -22.27 -5.00
C SER A 10 4.69 -22.48 -3.92
N ASN A 11 3.46 -22.03 -4.19
CA ASN A 11 2.30 -22.10 -3.31
C ASN A 11 2.38 -21.29 -2.00
N GLU A 12 3.31 -20.35 -1.88
CA GLU A 12 3.42 -19.47 -0.71
C GLU A 12 3.81 -18.04 -1.08
N TYR A 13 3.52 -17.08 -0.18
CA TYR A 13 3.97 -15.71 -0.31
C TYR A 13 5.38 -15.58 0.28
N ARG A 14 6.35 -15.25 -0.57
CA ARG A 14 7.76 -15.08 -0.19
C ARG A 14 8.14 -13.62 -0.25
N LEU A 15 9.06 -13.20 0.61
CA LEU A 15 9.64 -11.86 0.60
C LEU A 15 10.08 -11.48 -0.81
N PHE A 16 9.53 -10.37 -1.30
CA PHE A 16 9.95 -9.76 -2.55
C PHE A 16 10.90 -8.59 -2.22
N PRO A 17 11.93 -8.31 -3.02
CA PRO A 17 12.94 -7.29 -2.72
C PRO A 17 12.41 -5.86 -2.95
N ILE A 18 11.21 -5.56 -2.45
CA ILE A 18 10.64 -4.24 -2.35
C ILE A 18 10.27 -4.04 -0.89
N ARG A 19 11.04 -3.17 -0.24
CA ARG A 19 10.78 -2.67 1.11
C ARG A 19 10.84 -1.16 1.05
N LEU A 20 9.71 -0.53 1.35
CA LEU A 20 9.61 0.93 1.42
C LEU A 20 9.39 1.30 2.88
N GLN A 21 10.24 2.18 3.40
CA GLN A 21 10.12 2.70 4.75
C GLN A 21 9.95 4.20 4.67
N MET A 22 8.75 4.66 5.00
CA MET A 22 8.32 6.06 4.93
C MET A 22 7.30 6.30 6.03
N ASN A 23 7.12 7.53 6.53
CA ASN A 23 6.06 7.75 7.52
C ASN A 23 4.67 7.74 6.84
N VAL A 24 3.57 7.65 7.62
CA VAL A 24 2.20 7.59 7.03
C VAL A 24 1.91 8.83 6.19
N CYS A 25 2.41 9.99 6.60
CA CYS A 25 2.19 11.26 5.90
C CYS A 25 2.89 11.31 4.55
N GLN A 26 4.14 10.89 4.49
CA GLN A 26 4.92 10.80 3.27
C GLN A 26 4.27 9.79 2.30
N ALA A 27 3.77 8.66 2.81
CA ALA A 27 3.05 7.69 1.98
C ALA A 27 1.75 8.27 1.37
N PHE A 28 1.07 9.15 2.11
CA PHE A 28 -0.12 9.87 1.64
C PHE A 28 0.21 10.95 0.60
N GLU A 29 1.27 11.73 0.86
CA GLU A 29 1.72 12.81 -0.02
C GLU A 29 2.26 12.27 -1.35
N GLU A 30 3.03 11.17 -1.32
CA GLU A 30 3.62 10.55 -2.51
C GLU A 30 2.65 9.62 -3.28
N ASP A 31 1.45 9.36 -2.73
CA ASP A 31 0.41 8.49 -3.32
C ASP A 31 0.93 7.11 -3.81
N VAL A 32 1.94 6.56 -3.14
CA VAL A 32 2.70 5.38 -3.61
C VAL A 32 1.83 4.14 -3.84
N THR A 33 0.70 4.06 -3.14
CA THR A 33 -0.20 2.91 -3.19
C THR A 33 -1.66 3.29 -3.47
N GLY A 34 -1.94 4.52 -3.93
CA GLY A 34 -3.31 5.01 -4.10
C GLY A 34 -3.97 5.34 -2.75
N LEU A 35 -3.20 5.77 -1.75
CA LEU A 35 -3.74 6.11 -0.42
C LEU A 35 -4.61 7.35 -0.48
N GLN A 36 -4.41 8.24 -1.46
CA GLN A 36 -5.28 9.41 -1.63
C GLN A 36 -6.72 9.01 -1.97
N GLU A 37 -6.92 7.85 -2.60
CA GLU A 37 -8.27 7.33 -2.90
C GLU A 37 -9.08 7.03 -1.63
N LEU A 38 -8.42 6.91 -0.47
CA LEU A 38 -9.09 6.76 0.83
C LEU A 38 -9.93 7.97 1.24
N SER A 39 -9.56 9.15 0.75
CA SER A 39 -10.27 10.40 1.05
C SER A 39 -11.68 10.45 0.46
N HIS A 40 -11.99 9.63 -0.56
CA HIS A 40 -13.28 9.66 -1.24
C HIS A 40 -14.44 9.09 -0.42
N CYS A 41 -14.17 8.27 0.59
CA CYS A 41 -15.20 7.59 1.39
C CYS A 41 -14.82 7.40 2.86
N GLY A 42 -13.73 8.05 3.28
CA GLY A 42 -13.23 8.08 4.65
C GLY A 42 -13.11 9.51 5.18
N ASN A 43 -12.81 9.64 6.47
CA ASN A 43 -12.42 10.92 7.07
C ASN A 43 -10.89 11.11 7.11
N LEU A 44 -10.17 10.24 6.39
CA LEU A 44 -8.73 10.31 6.24
C LEU A 44 -8.39 11.26 5.07
N THR A 45 -8.33 12.56 5.38
CA THR A 45 -8.14 13.63 4.40
C THR A 45 -6.68 14.02 4.16
N GLY A 46 -5.74 13.41 4.88
CA GLY A 46 -4.32 13.66 4.77
C GLY A 46 -3.65 13.83 6.12
N CYS A 47 -2.45 14.40 6.11
CA CYS A 47 -1.70 14.72 7.32
C CYS A 47 -1.80 16.20 7.70
N PRO A 48 -1.63 16.55 9.00
CA PRO A 48 -1.31 15.66 10.12
C PRO A 48 -2.51 14.83 10.61
N LEU A 49 -2.26 13.59 11.04
CA LEU A 49 -3.30 12.74 11.64
C LEU A 49 -3.74 13.32 13.00
N LEU A 50 -5.03 13.58 13.17
CA LEU A 50 -5.59 14.10 14.41
C LEU A 50 -5.61 13.00 15.49
N LYS A 51 -5.06 13.32 16.67
CA LYS A 51 -5.08 12.41 17.82
C LYS A 51 -6.52 12.28 18.35
N ASN A 52 -6.90 11.07 18.78
CA ASN A 52 -8.22 10.75 19.36
C ASN A 52 -9.41 10.94 18.41
N VAL A 53 -9.18 11.07 17.11
CA VAL A 53 -10.26 11.07 16.11
C VAL A 53 -10.31 9.67 15.49
N PRO A 54 -11.44 8.95 15.55
CA PRO A 54 -11.57 7.66 14.89
C PRO A 54 -11.44 7.86 13.38
N MET A 55 -10.42 7.24 12.80
CA MET A 55 -10.17 7.28 11.36
C MET A 55 -10.82 6.07 10.69
N TYR A 56 -11.56 6.30 9.62
CA TYR A 56 -12.13 5.25 8.80
C TYR A 56 -11.80 5.49 7.33
N ALA A 57 -11.58 4.39 6.64
CA ALA A 57 -11.24 4.31 5.23
C ALA A 57 -12.09 3.18 4.65
N CYS A 58 -12.75 3.43 3.51
CA CYS A 58 -13.57 2.41 2.86
C CYS A 58 -12.95 2.04 1.50
N ASN A 59 -13.17 0.80 1.07
CA ASN A 59 -12.90 0.34 -0.30
C ASN A 59 -11.48 0.60 -0.85
N TRP A 60 -10.48 0.73 0.03
CA TRP A 60 -9.11 0.91 -0.41
C TRP A 60 -8.63 -0.27 -1.24
N ARG A 61 -8.01 0.03 -2.38
CA ARG A 61 -7.33 -0.96 -3.20
C ARG A 61 -6.01 -0.35 -3.68
N PRO A 62 -4.91 -1.12 -3.67
CA PRO A 62 -3.68 -0.65 -4.27
C PRO A 62 -3.89 -0.33 -5.75
N ASN A 63 -3.55 0.89 -6.16
CA ASN A 63 -3.62 1.27 -7.56
C ASN A 63 -2.41 0.71 -8.33
N ALA A 64 -2.61 -0.39 -9.06
CA ALA A 64 -1.55 -1.07 -9.80
C ALA A 64 -0.87 -0.18 -10.88
N ALA A 65 -1.54 0.88 -11.35
CA ALA A 65 -0.93 1.83 -12.30
C ALA A 65 0.14 2.72 -11.65
N ARG A 66 0.10 2.88 -10.32
CA ARG A 66 1.11 3.62 -9.55
C ARG A 66 2.31 2.76 -9.15
N PHE A 67 2.25 1.45 -9.43
CA PHE A 67 3.33 0.56 -9.04
C PHE A 67 4.57 0.80 -9.91
N PRO A 68 5.78 0.68 -9.35
CA PRO A 68 7.00 0.85 -10.11
C PRO A 68 7.06 -0.05 -11.37
N PRO A 69 7.56 0.46 -12.50
CA PRO A 69 7.53 -0.24 -13.80
C PRO A 69 8.48 -1.44 -13.87
N PHE A 70 9.20 -1.80 -12.81
CA PHE A 70 9.99 -3.03 -12.75
C PHE A 70 9.28 -4.19 -12.03
N ILE A 71 8.09 -3.97 -11.45
CA ILE A 71 7.35 -5.05 -10.76
C ILE A 71 6.79 -6.06 -11.77
N PRO A 72 7.26 -7.32 -11.78
CA PRO A 72 6.86 -8.29 -12.78
C PRO A 72 5.40 -8.72 -12.59
N ASN A 73 4.80 -9.32 -13.62
CA ASN A 73 3.47 -9.92 -13.50
C ASN A 73 3.46 -11.03 -12.44
N GLY A 74 2.37 -11.12 -11.69
CA GLY A 74 2.22 -12.13 -10.64
C GLY A 74 1.21 -11.76 -9.57
N LYS A 75 1.01 -12.67 -8.60
CA LYS A 75 0.22 -12.43 -7.40
C LYS A 75 1.12 -11.87 -6.31
N TYR A 76 0.66 -10.81 -5.65
CA TYR A 76 1.39 -10.10 -4.62
C TYR A 76 0.55 -9.93 -3.37
N MET A 77 1.23 -9.91 -2.24
CA MET A 77 0.71 -9.41 -0.98
C MET A 77 1.55 -8.18 -0.59
N LEU A 78 0.89 -7.07 -0.31
CA LEU A 78 1.50 -5.90 0.32
C LEU A 78 1.11 -5.91 1.79
N GLU A 79 2.11 -5.85 2.65
CA GLU A 79 1.94 -5.66 4.08
C GLU A 79 2.29 -4.21 4.40
N LEU A 80 1.30 -3.43 4.83
CA LEU A 80 1.45 -2.05 5.25
C LEU A 80 1.31 -1.98 6.77
N GLN A 81 2.41 -1.64 7.43
CA GLN A 81 2.46 -1.41 8.86
C GLN A 81 2.46 0.09 9.10
N GLY A 82 1.34 0.65 9.53
CA GLY A 82 1.22 2.04 9.93
C GLY A 82 1.84 2.25 11.31
N LEU A 83 2.81 3.16 11.39
CA LEU A 83 3.46 3.51 12.65
C LEU A 83 3.21 5.00 12.94
N PHE A 84 2.81 5.31 14.17
CA PHE A 84 2.76 6.68 14.69
C PHE A 84 3.76 6.83 15.84
N ARG A 85 4.77 7.70 15.63
CA ARG A 85 5.98 7.83 16.46
C ARG A 85 6.80 6.53 16.53
N THR A 86 6.31 5.53 17.24
CA THR A 86 6.91 4.19 17.39
C THR A 86 5.87 3.10 17.63
N GLU A 87 4.59 3.45 17.76
CA GLU A 87 3.51 2.52 18.04
C GLU A 87 2.85 2.09 16.74
N GLU A 88 2.57 0.79 16.61
CA GLU A 88 1.79 0.27 15.50
C GLU A 88 0.33 0.68 15.68
N ILE A 89 -0.19 1.43 14.71
CA ILE A 89 -1.59 1.88 14.70
C ILE A 89 -2.46 1.04 13.76
N CYS A 90 -1.85 0.41 12.76
CA CYS A 90 -2.55 -0.48 11.85
C CYS A 90 -1.59 -1.45 11.16
N LEU A 91 -2.12 -2.65 10.88
CA LEU A 91 -1.50 -3.61 9.98
C LEU A 91 -2.52 -3.96 8.90
N LEU A 92 -2.19 -3.67 7.65
CA LEU A 92 -3.06 -3.94 6.51
C LEU A 92 -2.36 -4.88 5.54
N ARG A 93 -3.05 -5.95 5.14
CA ARG A 93 -2.59 -6.90 4.13
C ARG A 93 -3.47 -6.79 2.89
N ALA A 94 -2.87 -6.33 1.81
CA ALA A 94 -3.53 -6.15 0.53
C ALA A 94 -3.06 -7.25 -0.43
N TYR A 95 -4.00 -7.99 -1.01
CA TYR A 95 -3.69 -9.01 -2.00
C TYR A 95 -4.11 -8.52 -3.38
N GLY A 96 -3.25 -8.72 -4.38
CA GLY A 96 -3.51 -8.25 -5.73
C GLY A 96 -2.79 -9.07 -6.78
N VAL A 97 -3.24 -8.93 -8.02
CA VAL A 97 -2.56 -9.51 -9.18
C VAL A 97 -2.12 -8.40 -10.10
N VAL A 98 -0.82 -8.37 -10.39
CA VAL A 98 -0.24 -7.44 -11.36
C VAL A 98 -0.29 -8.11 -12.72
N HIS A 99 -1.08 -7.53 -13.62
CA HIS A 99 -1.17 -7.90 -15.02
C HIS A 99 -0.89 -6.67 -15.87
N ARG A 100 0.26 -6.62 -16.54
CA ARG A 100 0.48 -5.59 -17.56
C ARG A 100 -0.08 -6.05 -18.90
N PRO A 101 -0.79 -5.17 -19.62
CA PRO A 101 -1.21 -5.46 -20.97
C PRO A 101 0.02 -5.72 -21.85
N ILE A 102 -0.04 -6.78 -22.64
CA ILE A 102 0.98 -7.05 -23.66
C ILE A 102 0.78 -5.99 -24.74
N VAL A 103 1.64 -4.97 -24.77
CA VAL A 103 1.67 -4.01 -25.88
C VAL A 103 2.23 -4.76 -27.08
N LYS A 104 1.37 -5.17 -28.01
CA LYS A 104 1.81 -5.63 -29.33
C LYS A 104 2.42 -4.41 -30.03
N LYS A 105 3.75 -4.45 -30.24
CA LYS A 105 4.43 -3.56 -31.19
C LYS A 105 4.20 -4.05 -32.61
#